data_AF-A0A174NWE7-F1
#
_entry.id   AF-A0A174NWE7-F1
#
_cell.length_a   1.000
_cell.length_b   1.000
_cell.length_c   1.000
_cell.angle_alpha   90.00
_cell.angle_beta   90.00
_cell.angle_gamma   90.00
#
_symmetry.space_group_name_H-M   'P 1'
#
loop_
_entity.id
_entity.type
_entity.pdbx_description
1 polymer ?
#
loop_
_entity_poly.entity_id
_entity_poly.type
_entity_poly.pdbx_seq_one_letter_code
_entity_poly.pdbx_strand_id
1 'polypeptide(L)'
;MKSLPTNIANLQEVCGTRVIYDGKSCIKNIIDKNMFDQCLIYSESKNQKIKDSIKCDPMSKLWKDECKKEWWFQDTVEAAKKMHPSMDERLFELRDKLLDFAGESVCLLGCEEDLDNILNYGQFWVGNNIKMMRGEPSQCHANSCNLWEQNKDTTRICTGYALSNDGMWRQHSWLVWHKARSNQIVETTVKRVAYYGFVMPYDMCEEFACDNF
;
A
#
# COMPACT_ATOMS: atom_id res chain seq x y z
N MET A 1 1.71 -21.85 -14.82
CA MET A 1 2.01 -20.91 -13.71
C MET A 1 1.82 -21.68 -12.41
N LYS A 2 2.60 -21.46 -11.34
CA LYS A 2 2.29 -22.10 -10.05
C LYS A 2 1.00 -21.49 -9.51
N SER A 3 0.12 -22.30 -8.93
CA SER A 3 -1.07 -21.82 -8.23
C SER A 3 -0.64 -20.92 -7.06
N LEU A 4 -1.32 -19.79 -6.90
CA LEU A 4 -1.08 -18.90 -5.76
C LEU A 4 -1.56 -19.57 -4.45
N PRO A 5 -0.89 -19.34 -3.32
CA PRO A 5 -1.35 -19.82 -2.02
C PRO A 5 -2.74 -19.25 -1.68
N THR A 6 -3.55 -20.05 -0.98
CA THR A 6 -4.84 -19.60 -0.43
C THR A 6 -4.68 -18.99 0.96
N ASN A 7 -3.71 -19.47 1.75
CA ASN A 7 -3.39 -18.89 3.05
C ASN A 7 -2.80 -17.48 2.89
N ILE A 8 -3.38 -16.49 3.57
CA ILE A 8 -3.00 -15.07 3.44
C ILE A 8 -1.52 -14.81 3.75
N ALA A 9 -0.95 -15.46 4.77
CA ALA A 9 0.45 -15.25 5.16
C ALA A 9 1.41 -15.74 4.06
N ASN A 10 1.19 -16.96 3.56
CA ASN A 10 1.98 -17.51 2.47
C ASN A 10 1.78 -16.74 1.15
N LEU A 11 0.57 -16.20 0.92
CA LEU A 11 0.28 -15.38 -0.24
C LEU A 11 1.11 -14.10 -0.24
N GLN A 12 1.27 -13.46 0.92
CA GLN A 12 2.09 -12.25 1.00
C GLN A 12 3.50 -12.55 0.49
N GLU A 13 4.14 -13.62 0.97
CA GLU A 13 5.53 -13.99 0.63
C GLU A 13 5.79 -14.14 -0.87
N VAL A 14 4.81 -14.65 -1.63
CA VAL A 14 4.96 -14.83 -3.09
C VAL A 14 4.58 -13.58 -3.89
N CYS A 15 3.85 -12.65 -3.28
CA CYS A 15 3.38 -11.41 -3.88
C CYS A 15 4.21 -10.16 -3.49
N GLY A 16 5.24 -10.33 -2.66
CA GLY A 16 6.12 -9.25 -2.25
C GLY A 16 7.04 -8.69 -3.33
N THR A 17 8.01 -7.89 -2.90
CA THR A 17 8.92 -7.18 -3.79
C THR A 17 10.14 -8.05 -4.11
N ARG A 18 10.63 -7.99 -5.36
CA ARG A 18 11.91 -8.60 -5.70
C ARG A 18 13.05 -7.78 -5.11
N VAL A 19 13.82 -8.40 -4.22
CA VAL A 19 14.95 -7.79 -3.53
C VAL A 19 16.20 -8.66 -3.63
N ILE A 20 17.36 -8.07 -3.37
CA ILE A 20 18.55 -8.80 -2.93
C ILE A 20 18.62 -8.64 -1.43
N TYR A 21 18.55 -9.77 -0.72
CA TYR A 21 18.63 -9.86 0.74
C TYR A 21 19.64 -10.96 1.07
N ASP A 22 20.59 -10.69 1.96
CA ASP A 22 21.71 -11.58 2.28
C ASP A 22 22.45 -12.09 1.02
N GLY A 23 22.68 -11.20 0.05
CA GLY A 23 23.37 -11.51 -1.20
C GLY A 23 22.57 -12.37 -2.20
N LYS A 24 21.31 -12.71 -1.92
CA LYS A 24 20.47 -13.56 -2.78
C LYS A 24 19.27 -12.80 -3.33
N SER A 25 19.02 -12.93 -4.63
CA SER A 25 17.80 -12.40 -5.25
C SER A 25 16.60 -13.28 -4.92
N CYS A 26 15.60 -12.70 -4.24
CA CYS A 26 14.38 -13.38 -3.82
C CYS A 26 13.16 -12.46 -3.93
N ILE A 27 11.97 -13.02 -3.77
CA ILE A 27 10.76 -12.24 -3.49
C ILE A 27 10.61 -12.22 -1.96
N LYS A 28 10.38 -11.03 -1.39
CA LYS A 28 10.22 -10.89 0.05
C LYS A 28 9.27 -9.73 0.39
N ASN A 29 8.57 -9.86 1.50
CA ASN A 29 7.66 -8.84 2.01
C ASN A 29 8.47 -7.83 2.79
N ILE A 30 8.43 -6.57 2.38
CA ILE A 30 9.11 -5.50 3.11
C ILE A 30 8.11 -5.00 4.16
N ILE A 31 8.30 -5.40 5.41
CA ILE A 31 7.31 -5.18 6.49
C ILE A 31 7.62 -3.95 7.35
N ASP A 32 8.87 -3.49 7.35
CA ASP A 32 9.34 -2.34 8.11
C ASP A 32 10.48 -1.60 7.40
N LYS A 33 10.83 -0.40 7.91
CA LYS A 33 11.86 0.45 7.34
C LYS A 33 13.27 -0.13 7.44
N ASN A 34 13.57 -0.85 8.51
CA ASN A 34 14.89 -1.48 8.69
C ASN A 34 15.16 -2.49 7.58
N MET A 35 14.18 -3.34 7.27
CA MET A 35 14.26 -4.31 6.19
C MET A 35 14.36 -3.61 4.83
N PHE A 36 13.58 -2.54 4.61
CA PHE A 36 13.69 -1.74 3.39
C PHE A 36 15.11 -1.17 3.22
N ASP A 37 15.72 -0.67 4.29
CA ASP A 37 17.05 -0.08 4.27
C ASP A 37 18.16 -1.12 4.03
N GLN A 38 18.03 -2.30 4.63
CA GLN A 38 18.99 -3.40 4.48
C GLN A 38 18.94 -4.06 3.09
N CYS A 39 17.77 -4.15 2.46
CA CYS A 39 17.64 -4.81 1.17
C CYS A 39 18.00 -3.91 -0.02
N LEU A 40 18.44 -4.53 -1.12
CA LEU A 40 18.57 -3.86 -2.41
C LEU A 40 17.34 -4.14 -3.27
N ILE A 41 16.68 -3.11 -3.78
CA ILE A 41 15.48 -3.27 -4.60
C ILE A 41 15.89 -3.65 -6.04
N TYR A 42 15.47 -4.82 -6.50
CA TYR A 42 15.80 -5.49 -7.76
C TYR A 42 17.30 -5.80 -8.05
N SER A 43 18.20 -4.81 -7.98
CA SER A 43 19.63 -4.96 -8.25
C SER A 43 20.46 -3.81 -7.65
N GLU A 44 21.76 -4.02 -7.45
CA GLU A 44 22.70 -2.97 -7.00
C GLU A 44 22.61 -1.69 -7.85
N SER A 45 22.63 -1.86 -9.19
CA SER A 45 22.59 -0.75 -10.14
C SER A 45 21.29 0.06 -10.14
N LYS A 46 20.17 -0.54 -9.70
CA LYS A 46 18.86 0.11 -9.68
C LYS A 46 18.50 0.62 -8.29
N ASN A 47 18.98 -0.04 -7.24
CA ASN A 47 18.55 0.17 -5.87
C ASN A 47 18.54 1.66 -5.48
N GLN A 48 19.66 2.36 -5.67
CA GLN A 48 19.77 3.76 -5.25
C GLN A 48 18.71 4.64 -5.92
N LYS A 49 18.58 4.53 -7.26
CA LYS A 49 17.56 5.27 -8.02
C LYS A 49 16.14 4.96 -7.54
N ILE A 50 15.87 3.73 -7.14
CA ILE A 50 14.55 3.31 -6.65
C ILE A 50 14.29 3.88 -5.26
N LYS A 51 15.24 3.79 -4.35
CA LYS A 51 15.12 4.37 -3.01
C LYS A 51 15.00 5.89 -3.08
N ASP A 52 15.72 6.56 -3.97
CA ASP A 52 15.57 7.99 -4.20
C ASP A 52 14.20 8.39 -4.77
N SER A 53 13.48 7.46 -5.41
CA SER A 53 12.16 7.72 -5.98
C SER A 53 11.02 7.75 -4.95
N ILE A 54 11.28 7.39 -3.69
CA ILE A 54 10.26 7.45 -2.62
C ILE A 54 10.12 8.86 -2.01
N LYS A 55 10.86 9.84 -2.53
CA LYS A 55 10.79 11.24 -2.09
C LYS A 55 9.46 11.86 -2.53
N CYS A 56 8.86 12.63 -1.63
CA CYS A 56 7.64 13.39 -1.86
C CYS A 56 7.93 14.88 -1.78
N ASP A 57 7.07 15.68 -2.37
CA ASP A 57 7.03 17.12 -2.09
C ASP A 57 6.50 17.34 -0.68
N PRO A 58 7.06 18.31 0.07
CA PRO A 58 6.55 18.65 1.39
C PRO A 58 5.13 19.23 1.28
N MET A 59 4.27 18.91 2.25
CA MET A 59 2.93 19.50 2.28
C MET A 59 3.04 21.01 2.50
N SER A 60 2.29 21.79 1.72
CA SER A 60 2.28 23.25 1.89
C SER A 60 1.78 23.65 3.28
N LYS A 61 2.27 24.77 3.80
CA LYS A 61 1.80 25.31 5.10
C LYS A 61 0.28 25.49 5.13
N LEU A 62 -0.31 26.05 4.06
CA LEU A 62 -1.75 26.21 3.94
C LEU A 62 -2.48 24.88 4.05
N TRP A 63 -1.96 23.84 3.40
CA TRP A 63 -2.56 22.51 3.46
C TRP A 63 -2.47 21.88 4.85
N LYS A 64 -1.32 21.99 5.52
CA LYS A 64 -1.17 21.56 6.92
C LYS A 64 -2.14 22.28 7.86
N ASP A 65 -2.30 23.59 7.67
CA ASP A 65 -3.20 24.40 8.50
C ASP A 65 -4.68 24.03 8.27
N GLU A 66 -5.06 23.61 7.05
CA GLU A 66 -6.39 23.03 6.78
C GLU A 66 -6.55 21.65 7.40
N CYS A 67 -5.58 20.74 7.23
CA CYS A 67 -5.65 19.39 7.79
C CYS A 67 -5.72 19.37 9.32
N LYS A 68 -5.17 20.38 10.02
CA LYS A 68 -5.30 20.51 11.49
C LYS A 68 -6.74 20.59 12.00
N LYS A 69 -7.72 20.83 11.13
CA LYS A 69 -9.16 20.78 11.46
C LYS A 69 -9.71 19.36 11.51
N GLU A 70 -8.96 18.38 11.01
CA GLU A 70 -9.33 16.98 10.95
C GLU A 70 -8.70 16.18 12.10
N TRP A 71 -9.43 15.19 12.61
CA TRP A 71 -9.00 14.37 13.75
C TRP A 71 -7.76 13.52 13.43
N TRP A 72 -7.61 13.06 12.19
CA TRP A 72 -6.51 12.19 11.76
C TRP A 72 -5.17 12.93 11.59
N PHE A 73 -5.19 14.27 11.58
CA PHE A 73 -3.99 15.09 11.49
C PHE A 73 -3.43 15.51 12.85
N GLN A 74 -4.08 15.11 13.95
CA GLN A 74 -3.62 15.48 15.29
C GLN A 74 -2.39 14.66 15.69
N ASP A 75 -1.46 15.29 16.41
CA ASP A 75 -0.18 14.65 16.78
C ASP A 75 -0.37 13.46 17.73
N THR A 76 -1.36 13.53 18.62
CA THR A 76 -1.61 12.50 19.66
C THR A 76 -2.99 11.86 19.54
N VAL A 77 -3.08 10.62 20.02
CA VAL A 77 -4.33 9.85 20.08
C VAL A 77 -5.38 10.56 20.93
N GLU A 78 -4.99 11.19 22.05
CA GLU A 78 -5.91 11.90 22.94
C GLU A 78 -6.55 13.11 22.25
N ALA A 79 -5.76 13.87 21.48
CA ALA A 79 -6.26 15.01 20.71
C ALA A 79 -7.22 14.54 19.60
N ALA A 80 -6.86 13.46 18.89
CA ALA A 80 -7.70 12.84 17.88
C ALA A 80 -9.03 12.32 18.45
N LYS A 81 -9.00 11.57 19.55
CA LYS A 81 -10.20 11.05 20.23
C LYS A 81 -11.13 12.14 20.74
N LYS A 82 -10.59 13.29 21.14
CA LYS A 82 -11.44 14.44 21.53
C LYS A 82 -12.31 14.91 20.35
N MET A 83 -11.82 14.79 19.12
CA MET A 83 -12.52 15.20 17.90
C MET A 83 -13.36 14.08 17.29
N HIS A 84 -12.88 12.83 17.37
CA HIS A 84 -13.59 11.65 16.88
C HIS A 84 -13.54 10.51 17.91
N PRO A 85 -14.43 10.52 18.93
CA PRO A 85 -14.35 9.59 20.06
C PRO A 85 -14.44 8.10 19.70
N SER A 86 -15.02 7.78 18.55
CA SER A 86 -15.22 6.42 18.05
C SER A 86 -14.07 5.87 17.21
N MET A 87 -13.00 6.63 16.94
CA MET A 87 -11.85 6.06 16.20
C MET A 87 -11.21 4.91 16.96
N ASP A 88 -10.76 3.91 16.19
CA ASP A 88 -9.83 2.88 16.64
C ASP A 88 -8.43 3.49 16.82
N GLU A 89 -7.86 3.38 18.04
CA GLU A 89 -6.54 3.95 18.36
C GLU A 89 -5.41 3.32 17.55
N ARG A 90 -5.59 2.08 17.08
CA ARG A 90 -4.60 1.36 16.27
C ARG A 90 -4.40 2.00 14.89
N LEU A 91 -5.28 2.92 14.47
CA LEU A 91 -5.06 3.76 13.29
C LEU A 91 -3.80 4.61 13.42
N PHE A 92 -3.39 4.98 14.64
CA PHE A 92 -2.13 5.70 14.87
C PHE A 92 -0.92 4.76 14.80
N GLU A 93 -1.07 3.48 15.17
CA GLU A 93 -0.02 2.48 14.91
C GLU A 93 0.22 2.32 13.41
N LEU A 94 -0.86 2.24 12.62
CA LEU A 94 -0.77 2.21 11.16
C LEU A 94 -0.14 3.50 10.62
N ARG A 95 -0.57 4.66 11.11
CA ARG A 95 0.00 5.95 10.71
C ARG A 95 1.51 5.98 10.91
N ASP A 96 1.96 5.66 12.10
CA ASP A 96 3.37 5.74 12.45
C ASP A 96 4.20 4.76 11.60
N LYS A 97 3.65 3.56 11.33
CA LYS A 97 4.26 2.58 10.41
C LYS A 97 4.40 3.10 8.98
N LEU A 98 3.37 3.78 8.45
CA LEU A 98 3.41 4.37 7.10
C LEU A 98 4.42 5.52 7.02
N LEU A 99 4.46 6.38 8.04
CA LEU A 99 5.35 7.54 8.10
C LEU A 99 6.81 7.16 8.32
N ASP A 100 7.09 6.02 8.97
CA ASP A 100 8.44 5.47 9.10
C ASP A 100 9.06 5.12 7.72
N PHE A 101 8.23 4.76 6.74
CA PHE A 101 8.70 4.57 5.37
C PHE A 101 8.98 5.88 4.64
N ALA A 102 7.98 6.76 4.57
CA ALA A 102 8.04 8.03 3.84
C ALA A 102 6.77 8.88 4.08
N GLY A 103 6.76 10.09 3.51
CA GLY A 103 5.61 11.00 3.56
C GLY A 103 5.63 11.92 4.78
N GLU A 104 4.59 12.74 4.91
CA GLU A 104 4.42 13.71 5.99
C GLU A 104 3.12 13.48 6.79
N SER A 105 2.11 12.85 6.18
CA SER A 105 0.84 12.60 6.86
C SER A 105 0.07 11.43 6.24
N VAL A 106 -0.96 10.98 6.95
CA VAL A 106 -1.86 9.90 6.55
C VAL A 106 -3.28 10.38 6.70
N CYS A 107 -4.04 10.38 5.61
CA CYS A 107 -5.46 10.66 5.62
C CYS A 107 -6.20 9.39 6.09
N LEU A 108 -6.49 9.30 7.38
CA LEU A 108 -7.17 8.15 7.99
C LEU A 108 -8.69 8.33 7.94
N LEU A 109 -9.39 7.21 7.76
CA LEU A 109 -10.83 7.12 7.94
C LEU A 109 -11.13 6.75 9.40
N GLY A 110 -12.28 7.19 9.94
CA GLY A 110 -12.64 6.93 11.34
C GLY A 110 -12.86 5.44 11.63
N CYS A 111 -13.13 4.67 10.57
CA CYS A 111 -13.20 3.22 10.55
C CYS A 111 -12.37 2.73 9.36
N GLU A 112 -11.49 1.75 9.59
CA GLU A 112 -10.75 1.04 8.55
C GLU A 112 -11.10 -0.44 8.69
N GLU A 113 -11.92 -0.94 7.77
CA GLU A 113 -12.51 -2.29 7.83
C GLU A 113 -11.43 -3.38 7.76
N ASP A 114 -10.33 -3.08 7.07
CA ASP A 114 -9.20 -3.98 6.87
C ASP A 114 -8.04 -3.74 7.85
N LEU A 115 -8.25 -2.97 8.93
CA LEU A 115 -7.16 -2.53 9.81
C LEU A 115 -6.34 -3.70 10.37
N ASP A 116 -7.02 -4.77 10.81
CA ASP A 116 -6.37 -5.98 11.32
C ASP A 116 -5.48 -6.64 10.24
N ASN A 117 -5.97 -6.73 9.01
CA ASN A 117 -5.22 -7.32 7.91
C ASN A 117 -4.04 -6.44 7.49
N ILE A 118 -4.21 -5.11 7.46
CA ILE A 118 -3.14 -4.17 7.12
C ILE A 118 -2.03 -4.22 8.18
N LEU A 119 -2.37 -4.27 9.47
CA LEU A 119 -1.38 -4.32 10.54
C LEU A 119 -0.61 -5.64 10.56
N ASN A 120 -1.31 -6.78 10.37
CA ASN A 120 -0.73 -8.12 10.46
C ASN A 120 -0.03 -8.59 9.18
N TYR A 121 -0.54 -8.22 8.01
CA TYR A 121 -0.08 -8.74 6.70
C TYR A 121 0.43 -7.65 5.76
N GLY A 122 0.41 -6.38 6.20
CA GLY A 122 0.86 -5.24 5.41
C GLY A 122 2.32 -5.35 4.99
N GLN A 123 2.56 -5.03 3.73
CA GLN A 123 3.88 -4.99 3.12
C GLN A 123 4.03 -3.77 2.20
N PHE A 124 5.27 -3.37 1.99
CA PHE A 124 5.64 -2.17 1.25
C PHE A 124 6.07 -2.47 -0.18
N TRP A 125 5.61 -1.64 -1.12
CA TRP A 125 6.03 -1.65 -2.53
C TRP A 125 6.39 -0.25 -3.02
N VAL A 126 7.43 -0.16 -3.84
CA VAL A 126 7.87 1.11 -4.44
C VAL A 126 7.14 1.39 -5.75
N GLY A 127 6.75 2.65 -5.96
CA GLY A 127 5.99 3.16 -7.09
C GLY A 127 6.74 3.31 -8.42
N ASN A 128 7.95 2.76 -8.56
CA ASN A 128 8.82 3.03 -9.69
C ASN A 128 8.61 2.10 -10.90
N ASN A 129 7.97 0.94 -10.71
CA ASN A 129 7.75 -0.08 -11.75
C ASN A 129 6.26 -0.45 -11.87
N ILE A 130 5.42 0.56 -12.10
CA ILE A 130 3.96 0.42 -12.12
C ILE A 130 3.47 0.21 -13.55
N LYS A 131 2.52 -0.72 -13.74
CA LYS A 131 1.73 -0.82 -14.97
C LYS A 131 0.45 0.00 -14.80
N MET A 132 0.30 1.09 -15.54
CA MET A 132 -0.95 1.85 -15.54
C MET A 132 -2.00 1.15 -16.41
N MET A 133 -3.18 0.92 -15.85
CA MET A 133 -4.39 0.45 -16.55
C MET A 133 -5.54 1.38 -16.17
N ARG A 134 -5.58 2.57 -16.78
CA ARG A 134 -6.49 3.65 -16.37
C ARG A 134 -7.95 3.19 -16.41
N GLY A 135 -8.63 3.34 -15.29
CA GLY A 135 -10.08 3.31 -15.17
C GLY A 135 -10.61 4.69 -14.80
N GLU A 136 -11.76 4.73 -14.13
CA GLU A 136 -12.43 5.98 -13.76
C GLU A 136 -11.69 6.72 -12.63
N PRO A 137 -11.57 8.06 -12.68
CA PRO A 137 -10.92 8.84 -11.63
C PRO A 137 -11.52 8.60 -10.26
N SER A 138 -10.67 8.44 -9.24
CA SER A 138 -11.08 8.21 -7.84
C SER A 138 -11.90 6.95 -7.57
N GLN A 139 -12.09 6.07 -8.56
CA GLN A 139 -12.83 4.80 -8.41
C GLN A 139 -11.87 3.62 -8.21
N CYS A 140 -10.87 3.74 -7.33
CA CYS A 140 -9.80 2.75 -7.21
C CYS A 140 -10.28 1.35 -6.83
N HIS A 141 -11.30 1.22 -5.98
CA HIS A 141 -11.87 -0.07 -5.59
C HIS A 141 -12.60 -0.71 -6.78
N ALA A 142 -13.60 -0.03 -7.34
CA ALA A 142 -14.36 -0.51 -8.49
C ALA A 142 -13.48 -0.82 -9.71
N ASN A 143 -12.49 0.03 -10.02
CA ASN A 143 -11.54 -0.22 -11.11
C ASN A 143 -10.69 -1.48 -10.87
N SER A 144 -10.21 -1.68 -9.64
CA SER A 144 -9.43 -2.86 -9.27
C SER A 144 -10.27 -4.13 -9.39
N CYS A 145 -11.52 -4.10 -8.91
CA CYS A 145 -12.46 -5.22 -9.03
C CYS A 145 -12.72 -5.57 -10.50
N ASN A 146 -13.10 -4.58 -11.31
CA ASN A 146 -13.34 -4.74 -12.74
C ASN A 146 -12.15 -5.37 -13.48
N LEU A 147 -10.93 -4.91 -13.17
CA LEU A 147 -9.72 -5.41 -13.82
C LEU A 147 -9.32 -6.80 -13.30
N TRP A 148 -9.54 -7.08 -12.01
CA TRP A 148 -9.30 -8.38 -11.42
C TRP A 148 -10.24 -9.44 -11.99
N GLU A 149 -11.53 -9.14 -12.16
CA GLU A 149 -12.51 -10.04 -12.77
C GLU A 149 -12.07 -10.59 -14.13
N GLN A 150 -11.40 -9.75 -14.92
CA GLN A 150 -10.91 -10.11 -16.25
C GLN A 150 -9.56 -10.86 -16.22
N ASN A 151 -8.87 -10.91 -15.08
CA ASN A 151 -7.48 -11.35 -14.97
C ASN A 151 -7.20 -12.23 -13.72
N LYS A 152 -8.23 -12.82 -13.12
CA LYS A 152 -8.20 -13.52 -11.81
C LYS A 152 -7.09 -14.56 -11.65
N ASP A 153 -6.68 -15.20 -12.74
CA ASP A 153 -5.64 -16.24 -12.73
C ASP A 153 -4.24 -15.71 -12.45
N THR A 154 -4.00 -14.42 -12.71
CA THR A 154 -2.65 -13.83 -12.65
C THR A 154 -2.56 -12.60 -11.76
N THR A 155 -3.69 -12.08 -11.27
CA THR A 155 -3.74 -10.91 -10.40
C THR A 155 -4.44 -11.21 -9.08
N ARG A 156 -4.11 -10.41 -8.07
CA ARG A 156 -4.86 -10.31 -6.81
C ARG A 156 -5.11 -8.85 -6.48
N ILE A 157 -6.23 -8.58 -5.83
CA ILE A 157 -6.54 -7.26 -5.29
C ILE A 157 -5.67 -7.03 -4.06
N CYS A 158 -5.26 -5.78 -3.89
CA CYS A 158 -4.61 -5.27 -2.70
C CYS A 158 -5.38 -4.04 -2.23
N THR A 159 -5.49 -3.90 -0.91
CA THR A 159 -6.00 -2.69 -0.26
C THR A 159 -5.05 -2.26 0.85
N GLY A 160 -5.14 -0.99 1.22
CA GLY A 160 -4.30 -0.35 2.20
C GLY A 160 -4.13 1.12 1.84
N TYR A 161 -2.89 1.61 1.89
CA TYR A 161 -2.57 3.01 1.70
C TYR A 161 -1.55 3.21 0.59
N ALA A 162 -1.72 4.27 -0.21
CA ALA A 162 -0.76 4.67 -1.21
C ALA A 162 -0.29 6.11 -1.01
N LEU A 163 1.03 6.29 -1.07
CA LEU A 163 1.70 7.57 -0.90
C LEU A 163 1.64 8.36 -2.19
N SER A 164 1.12 9.57 -2.12
CA SER A 164 1.07 10.49 -3.25
C SER A 164 2.24 11.46 -3.21
N ASN A 165 2.50 12.12 -4.34
CA ASN A 165 3.63 13.04 -4.46
C ASN A 165 3.55 14.24 -3.52
N ASP A 166 2.36 14.55 -2.99
CA ASP A 166 2.13 15.62 -2.01
C ASP A 166 2.44 15.23 -0.56
N GLY A 167 3.08 14.07 -0.35
CA GLY A 167 3.50 13.59 0.96
C GLY A 167 2.38 12.95 1.79
N MET A 168 1.19 12.77 1.22
CA MET A 168 0.04 12.21 1.94
C MET A 168 -0.24 10.78 1.50
N TRP A 169 -0.30 9.87 2.49
CA TRP A 169 -0.83 8.53 2.36
C TRP A 169 -2.36 8.56 2.37
N ARG A 170 -2.98 7.80 1.47
CA ARG A 170 -4.44 7.72 1.34
C ARG A 170 -4.88 6.28 1.17
N GLN A 171 -6.05 5.94 1.72
CA GLN A 171 -6.66 4.65 1.44
C GLN A 171 -6.77 4.46 -0.07
N HIS A 172 -6.40 3.26 -0.53
CA HIS A 172 -6.26 2.98 -1.94
C HIS A 172 -6.32 1.48 -2.19
N SER A 173 -6.87 1.09 -3.34
CA SER A 173 -6.80 -0.28 -3.84
C SER A 173 -6.10 -0.34 -5.19
N TRP A 174 -5.38 -1.44 -5.42
CA TRP A 174 -4.64 -1.72 -6.65
C TRP A 174 -4.57 -3.22 -6.89
N LEU A 175 -3.98 -3.65 -8.02
CA LEU A 175 -3.68 -5.08 -8.22
C LEU A 175 -2.19 -5.36 -8.13
N VAL A 176 -1.86 -6.56 -7.68
CA VAL A 176 -0.55 -7.16 -7.92
C VAL A 176 -0.66 -8.18 -9.04
N TRP A 177 0.09 -7.94 -10.12
CA TRP A 177 0.27 -8.91 -11.20
C TRP A 177 1.43 -9.86 -10.86
N HIS A 178 1.07 -11.12 -10.63
CA HIS A 178 2.02 -12.20 -10.35
C HIS A 178 2.63 -12.73 -11.65
N LYS A 179 3.88 -12.34 -11.94
CA LYS A 179 4.63 -12.83 -13.11
C LYS A 179 5.59 -13.92 -12.67
N ALA A 180 6.01 -14.76 -13.61
CA ALA A 180 6.89 -15.90 -13.36
C ALA A 180 8.20 -15.58 -12.60
N ARG A 181 8.69 -14.34 -12.68
CA ARG A 181 9.95 -13.92 -12.05
C ARG A 181 9.80 -12.68 -11.18
N SER A 182 8.65 -12.04 -11.08
CA SER A 182 8.50 -10.81 -10.28
C SER A 182 7.04 -10.45 -10.15
N ASN A 183 6.73 -9.63 -9.16
CA ASN A 183 5.44 -9.00 -9.04
C ASN A 183 5.49 -7.59 -9.61
N GLN A 184 4.36 -7.12 -10.13
CA GLN A 184 4.23 -5.78 -10.67
C GLN A 184 2.89 -5.20 -10.22
N ILE A 185 2.91 -4.01 -9.63
CA ILE A 185 1.67 -3.31 -9.31
C ILE A 185 1.01 -2.86 -10.61
N VAL A 186 -0.31 -3.03 -10.65
CA VAL A 186 -1.19 -2.46 -11.65
C VAL A 186 -2.04 -1.39 -10.99
N GLU A 187 -1.85 -0.15 -11.42
CA GLU A 187 -2.52 1.03 -10.88
C GLU A 187 -3.56 1.54 -11.88
N THR A 188 -4.74 1.90 -11.38
CA THR A 188 -5.90 2.22 -12.20
C THR A 188 -6.26 3.70 -12.21
N THR A 189 -5.72 4.49 -11.30
CA THR A 189 -6.07 5.91 -11.15
C THR A 189 -4.90 6.82 -11.52
N VAL A 190 -3.90 6.90 -10.65
CA VAL A 190 -2.75 7.78 -10.75
C VAL A 190 -1.53 7.08 -10.17
N LYS A 191 -0.35 7.32 -10.76
CA LYS A 191 0.90 6.80 -10.21
C LYS A 191 1.11 7.32 -8.78
N ARG A 192 1.35 6.40 -7.86
CA ARG A 192 1.73 6.69 -6.48
C ARG A 192 3.23 6.50 -6.29
N VAL A 193 3.78 7.17 -5.30
CA VAL A 193 5.20 7.09 -4.89
C VAL A 193 5.50 5.74 -4.26
N ALA A 194 4.59 5.25 -3.42
CA ALA A 194 4.70 3.97 -2.74
C ALA A 194 3.31 3.43 -2.36
N TYR A 195 3.26 2.17 -1.98
CA TYR A 195 2.06 1.45 -1.57
C TYR A 195 2.39 0.63 -0.33
N TYR A 196 1.47 0.58 0.61
CA TYR A 196 1.55 -0.25 1.80
C TYR A 196 0.19 -0.87 2.07
N GLY A 197 0.13 -2.19 2.15
CA GLY A 197 -1.13 -2.91 2.32
C GLY A 197 -0.91 -4.40 2.20
N PHE A 198 -1.98 -5.17 2.12
CA PHE A 198 -1.90 -6.61 2.00
C PHE A 198 -2.53 -7.09 0.69
N VAL A 199 -2.11 -8.28 0.26
CA VAL A 199 -2.68 -8.95 -0.89
C VAL A 199 -3.82 -9.84 -0.43
N MET A 200 -5.01 -9.64 -0.98
CA MET A 200 -6.19 -10.44 -0.64
C MET A 200 -6.04 -11.86 -1.21
N PRO A 201 -6.37 -12.91 -0.43
CA PRO A 201 -6.62 -14.22 -0.99
C PRO A 201 -7.84 -14.18 -1.93
N TYR A 202 -8.02 -15.28 -2.66
CA TYR A 202 -8.96 -15.31 -3.79
C TYR A 202 -10.41 -15.07 -3.35
N ASP A 203 -10.84 -15.72 -2.28
CA ASP A 203 -12.14 -15.55 -1.63
C ASP A 203 -12.39 -14.10 -1.19
N MET A 204 -11.41 -13.47 -0.52
CA MET A 204 -11.51 -12.04 -0.19
C MET A 204 -11.57 -11.14 -1.43
N CYS A 205 -10.90 -11.50 -2.53
CA CYS A 205 -11.04 -10.74 -3.77
C CYS A 205 -12.47 -10.86 -4.33
N GLU A 206 -13.11 -12.02 -4.20
CA GLU A 206 -14.51 -12.23 -4.62
C GLU A 206 -15.46 -11.38 -3.77
N GLU A 207 -15.33 -11.42 -2.44
CA GLU A 207 -16.13 -10.60 -1.52
C GLU A 207 -15.92 -9.11 -1.79
N PHE A 208 -14.66 -8.66 -1.86
CA PHE A 208 -14.33 -7.27 -2.15
C PHE A 208 -14.91 -6.81 -3.50
N ALA A 209 -14.86 -7.67 -4.52
CA ALA A 209 -15.50 -7.38 -5.80
C ALA A 209 -17.02 -7.23 -5.66
N CYS A 210 -17.69 -8.17 -5.01
CA CYS A 210 -19.14 -8.10 -4.79
C CYS A 210 -19.59 -6.80 -4.10
N ASP A 211 -18.79 -6.28 -3.16
CA ASP A 211 -19.12 -5.09 -2.38
C ASP A 211 -18.78 -3.76 -3.06
N ASN A 212 -17.94 -3.77 -4.09
CA ASN A 212 -17.39 -2.57 -4.72
C ASN A 212 -17.67 -2.46 -6.23
N PHE A 213 -18.60 -3.25 -6.75
CA PHE A 213 -19.04 -3.22 -8.16
C PHE A 213 -20.14 -2.19 -8.44
#